data_AF-A0A662I600-F1
#
_entry.id   AF-A0A662I600-F1
#
_cell.length_a   1.000
_cell.length_b   1.000
_cell.length_c   1.000
_cell.angle_alpha   90.00
_cell.angle_beta   90.00
_cell.angle_gamma   90.00
#
_symmetry.space_group_name_H-M   'P 1'
#
loop_
_entity.id
_entity.type
_entity.pdbx_description
1 polymer ?
#
loop_
_entity_poly.entity_id
_entity_poly.type
_entity_poly.pdbx_seq_one_letter_code
_entity_poly.pdbx_strand_id
1 'polypeptide(L)'
;MSTLTELYACPICGKTFSRKESLAKHIARRHGNMIVILRATTIINRLQEIEHQLKIISREIDRIKCILERLSEEGRIVVQQKKEEAGLKTVDSNLPSFLQDNPWLAVLSKRGR
;
A
#
# COMPACT_ATOMS: atom_id res chain seq x y z
N MET A 1 6.72 6.65 57.75
CA MET A 1 6.08 5.68 56.83
C MET A 1 5.00 6.42 56.05
N SER A 2 5.33 6.91 54.86
CA SER A 2 4.35 7.60 54.01
C SER A 2 3.67 6.58 53.12
N THR A 3 2.44 6.21 53.47
CA THR A 3 1.59 5.36 52.63
C THR A 3 1.32 6.11 51.33
N LEU A 4 2.01 5.75 50.25
CA LEU A 4 1.65 6.16 48.89
C LEU A 4 0.34 5.46 48.55
N THR A 5 -0.77 6.00 49.03
CA THR A 5 -2.08 5.68 48.48
C THR A 5 -2.02 6.00 46.99
N GLU A 6 -2.36 5.06 46.13
CA GLU A 6 -2.41 5.29 44.68
C GLU A 6 -3.46 6.37 44.39
N LEU A 7 -3.01 7.62 44.37
CA LEU A 7 -3.84 8.76 44.03
C LEU A 7 -3.85 8.93 42.51
N TYR A 8 -5.05 9.02 41.96
CA TYR A 8 -5.26 9.28 40.54
C TYR A 8 -5.16 10.78 40.30
N ALA A 9 -4.08 11.24 39.68
CA ALA A 9 -3.88 12.64 39.33
C ALA A 9 -4.51 12.98 37.96
N CYS A 10 -5.10 14.17 37.87
CA CYS A 10 -5.58 14.71 36.60
C CYS A 10 -4.39 15.18 35.76
N PRO A 11 -4.19 14.64 34.54
CA PRO A 11 -3.07 15.04 33.68
C PRO A 11 -3.19 16.47 33.14
N ILE A 12 -4.35 17.11 33.32
CA ILE A 12 -4.65 18.43 32.75
C ILE A 12 -4.44 19.54 33.80
N CYS A 13 -4.79 19.31 35.06
CA CYS A 13 -4.68 20.32 36.12
C CYS A 13 -3.95 19.86 37.38
N GLY A 14 -3.42 18.63 37.41
CA GLY A 14 -2.62 18.10 38.52
C GLY A 14 -3.40 17.74 39.78
N LYS A 15 -4.73 17.91 39.82
CA LYS A 15 -5.55 17.55 41.01
C LYS A 15 -5.53 16.05 41.26
N THR A 16 -5.28 15.66 42.51
CA THR A 16 -5.25 14.25 42.95
C THR A 16 -6.60 13.80 43.50
N PHE A 17 -6.94 12.54 43.24
CA PHE A 17 -8.19 11.92 43.68
C PHE A 17 -7.92 10.54 44.26
N SER A 18 -8.66 10.18 45.31
CA SER A 18 -8.56 8.85 45.95
C SER A 18 -9.19 7.71 45.15
N ARG A 19 -9.98 8.03 44.12
CA ARG A 19 -10.69 7.04 43.28
C ARG A 19 -10.67 7.43 41.81
N LYS A 20 -10.57 6.41 40.95
CA LYS A 20 -10.61 6.55 39.49
C LYS A 20 -11.92 7.17 38.99
N GLU A 21 -13.07 6.81 39.59
CA GLU A 21 -14.37 7.37 39.18
C GLU A 21 -14.47 8.88 39.44
N SER A 22 -13.90 9.34 40.56
CA SER A 22 -13.87 10.75 40.91
C SER A 22 -13.01 11.54 39.91
N LEU A 23 -11.87 10.98 39.51
CA LEU A 23 -11.06 11.54 38.44
C LEU A 23 -11.82 11.58 37.10
N ALA A 24 -12.49 10.49 36.72
CA ALA A 24 -13.25 10.43 35.47
C ALA A 24 -14.38 11.48 35.43
N LYS A 25 -15.15 11.63 36.52
CA LYS A 25 -16.19 12.67 36.65
C LYS A 25 -15.60 14.08 36.60
N HIS A 26 -14.44 14.28 37.24
CA HIS A 26 -13.73 15.56 37.19
C HIS A 26 -13.32 15.91 35.76
N ILE A 27 -12.69 14.98 35.05
CA ILE A 27 -12.28 15.16 33.66
C ILE A 27 -13.49 15.46 32.79
N ALA A 28 -14.58 14.70 32.90
CA ALA A 28 -15.79 14.93 32.10
C ALA A 28 -16.42 16.32 32.35
N ARG A 29 -16.51 16.77 33.61
CA ARG A 29 -17.16 18.06 33.96
C ARG A 29 -16.28 19.27 33.72
N ARG A 30 -14.98 19.19 33.99
CA ARG A 30 -14.05 20.33 33.94
C ARG A 30 -13.23 20.38 32.66
N HIS A 31 -13.04 19.24 32.01
CA HIS A 31 -12.22 19.11 30.81
C HIS A 31 -12.92 18.41 29.66
N GLY A 32 -14.21 18.05 29.80
CA GLY A 32 -14.97 17.35 28.76
C GLY A 32 -14.97 18.10 27.43
N ASN A 33 -15.19 19.42 27.48
CA ASN A 33 -15.16 20.26 26.28
C ASN A 33 -13.76 20.37 25.67
N MET A 34 -12.70 20.40 26.49
CA MET A 34 -11.32 20.50 26.00
C MET A 34 -10.87 19.20 25.34
N ILE A 35 -11.35 18.06 25.83
CA ILE A 35 -11.11 16.75 25.21
C ILE A 35 -11.74 16.67 23.82
N VAL A 36 -12.93 17.22 23.61
CA VAL A 36 -13.58 17.22 22.29
C VAL A 36 -12.81 18.09 21.30
N ILE A 37 -12.36 19.29 21.72
CA ILE A 37 -11.63 20.22 20.85
C ILE A 37 -10.24 19.66 20.48
N LEU A 38 -9.48 19.16 21.46
CA LEU A 38 -8.15 18.58 21.22
C LEU A 38 -8.24 17.30 20.37
N ARG A 39 -9.29 16.49 20.55
CA ARG A 39 -9.52 15.31 19.69
C ARG A 39 -9.89 15.73 18.28
N ALA A 40 -10.79 16.69 18.10
CA ALA A 40 -11.21 17.14 16.78
C ALA A 40 -10.03 17.72 15.97
N THR A 41 -9.21 18.60 16.55
CA THR A 41 -8.07 19.19 15.85
C THR A 41 -6.98 18.16 15.54
N THR A 42 -6.68 17.26 16.48
CA THR A 42 -5.72 16.17 16.26
C THR A 42 -6.21 15.22 15.17
N ILE A 43 -7.51 14.90 15.16
CA ILE A 43 -8.13 14.07 14.12
C ILE A 43 -8.04 14.77 12.76
N ILE A 44 -8.38 16.06 12.68
CA ILE A 44 -8.27 16.83 11.44
C ILE A 44 -6.83 16.82 10.91
N ASN A 45 -5.84 17.10 11.77
CA ASN A 45 -4.43 17.06 11.36
C ASN A 45 -3.99 15.67 10.88
N ARG A 46 -4.44 14.61 11.57
CA ARG A 46 -4.16 13.23 11.15
C ARG A 46 -4.84 12.87 9.83
N LEU A 47 -6.07 13.35 9.60
CA LEU A 47 -6.80 13.13 8.35
C LEU A 47 -6.13 13.85 7.18
N GLN A 48 -5.70 15.11 7.37
CA GLN A 48 -4.95 15.87 6.37
C GLN A 48 -3.62 15.19 6.02
N GLU A 49 -2.91 14.67 7.02
CA GLU A 49 -1.69 13.91 6.81
C GLU A 49 -1.96 12.64 5.96
N ILE A 50 -2.98 11.86 6.32
CA ILE A 50 -3.35 10.66 5.58
C ILE A 50 -3.71 11.01 4.13
N GLU A 51 -4.50 12.07 3.92
CA GLU A 51 -4.85 12.55 2.57
C GLU A 51 -3.61 12.92 1.75
N HIS A 52 -2.64 13.59 2.36
CA HIS A 52 -1.37 13.92 1.72
C HIS A 52 -0.58 12.68 1.33
N GLN A 53 -0.47 11.70 2.24
CA GLN A 53 0.24 10.44 1.97
C GLN A 53 -0.42 9.65 0.85
N LEU A 54 -1.76 9.57 0.82
CA LEU A 54 -2.50 8.94 -0.27
C LEU A 54 -2.21 9.59 -1.62
N LYS A 55 -2.09 10.93 -1.66
CA LYS A 55 -1.74 11.67 -2.88
C LYS A 55 -0.32 11.36 -3.37
N ILE A 56 0.64 11.21 -2.45
CA ILE A 56 2.02 10.83 -2.80
C ILE A 56 2.04 9.42 -3.38
N ILE A 57 1.44 8.46 -2.68
CA ILE A 57 1.41 7.04 -3.09
C ILE A 57 0.78 6.91 -4.48
N SER A 58 -0.33 7.60 -4.74
CA SER A 58 -0.98 7.60 -6.05
C SER A 58 -0.01 8.03 -7.17
N ARG A 59 0.74 9.12 -6.95
CA ARG A 59 1.75 9.62 -7.90
C ARG A 59 2.92 8.66 -8.10
N GLU A 60 3.30 7.92 -7.06
CA GLU A 60 4.35 6.91 -7.16
C GLU A 60 3.88 5.70 -7.96
N ILE A 61 2.64 5.26 -7.74
CA ILE A 61 2.01 4.20 -8.53
C ILE A 61 1.96 4.60 -10.01
N ASP A 62 1.57 5.84 -10.33
CA ASP A 62 1.54 6.32 -11.71
C ASP A 62 2.94 6.39 -12.34
N ARG A 63 3.95 6.79 -11.58
CA ARG A 63 5.36 6.75 -12.03
C ARG A 63 5.81 5.33 -12.32
N ILE A 64 5.52 4.38 -11.44
CA ILE A 64 5.87 2.97 -11.62
C ILE A 64 5.17 2.40 -12.86
N LYS A 65 3.88 2.69 -13.04
CA LYS A 65 3.13 2.28 -14.25
C LYS A 65 3.79 2.79 -15.52
N CYS A 66 4.15 4.07 -15.58
CA CYS A 66 4.83 4.65 -16.74
C CYS A 66 6.19 3.98 -17.02
N ILE A 67 6.98 3.68 -16.00
CA ILE A 67 8.24 2.95 -16.17
C ILE A 67 8.00 1.54 -16.71
N LEU A 68 7.01 0.82 -16.19
CA LEU A 68 6.66 -0.52 -16.66
C LEU A 68 6.17 -0.53 -18.11
N GLU A 69 5.37 0.47 -18.51
CA GLU A 69 4.93 0.64 -19.90
C GLU A 69 6.12 0.82 -20.84
N ARG A 70 7.06 1.70 -20.49
CA ARG A 70 8.29 1.92 -21.25
C ARG A 70 9.15 0.66 -21.37
N LEU A 71 9.37 -0.05 -20.26
CA LEU A 71 10.12 -1.31 -20.28
C LEU A 71 9.41 -2.40 -21.11
N SER A 72 8.07 -2.41 -21.12
CA SER A 72 7.28 -3.31 -21.95
C SER A 72 7.42 -2.99 -23.43
N GLU A 73 7.42 -1.71 -23.81
CA GLU A 73 7.67 -1.26 -25.18
C GLU A 73 9.10 -1.57 -25.64
N GLU A 74 10.10 -1.28 -24.81
CA GLU A 74 11.50 -1.65 -25.06
C GLU A 74 11.65 -3.18 -25.20
N GLY A 75 10.96 -3.96 -24.38
CA GLY A 75 10.88 -5.41 -24.50
C GLY A 75 10.24 -5.88 -25.82
N ARG A 76 9.20 -5.21 -26.31
CA ARG A 76 8.59 -5.51 -27.63
C ARG A 76 9.57 -5.25 -28.79
N ILE A 77 10.33 -4.16 -28.72
CA ILE A 77 11.35 -3.80 -29.73
C ILE A 77 12.46 -4.87 -29.79
N VAL A 78 12.96 -5.33 -28.64
CA VAL A 78 13.99 -6.38 -28.58
C VAL A 78 13.46 -7.73 -29.09
N VAL A 79 12.19 -8.06 -28.83
CA VAL A 79 11.57 -9.31 -29.32
C VAL A 79 11.33 -9.26 -30.84
N GLN A 80 11.00 -8.10 -31.41
CA GLN A 80 10.83 -7.93 -32.86
C GLN A 80 12.16 -8.02 -33.61
N GLN A 81 13.23 -7.38 -33.13
CA GLN A 81 14.57 -7.48 -33.73
C GLN A 81 15.09 -8.93 -33.75
N LYS A 82 14.85 -9.68 -32.67
CA LYS A 82 15.24 -11.10 -32.60
C LYS A 82 14.43 -12.02 -33.53
N LYS A 83 13.22 -11.61 -33.92
CA LYS A 83 12.36 -12.33 -34.90
C LYS A 83 12.80 -12.06 -36.34
N GLU A 84 13.34 -10.88 -36.63
CA GLU A 84 13.82 -10.50 -37.95
C GLU A 84 15.21 -11.10 -38.27
N GLU A 85 16.08 -11.27 -37.27
CA GLU A 85 17.37 -11.96 -37.45
C GLU A 85 17.23 -13.50 -37.56
N ALA A 86 16.13 -14.08 -37.06
CA ALA A 86 15.83 -15.51 -37.13
C ALA A 86 14.92 -15.84 -38.32
N GLY A 87 15.44 -15.74 -39.54
CA GLY A 87 14.72 -16.13 -40.75
C GLY A 87 14.20 -17.58 -40.73
N LEU A 88 12.93 -17.72 -41.16
CA LEU A 88 12.30 -18.88 -41.82
C LEU A 88 11.90 -20.12 -40.97
N LYS A 89 10.58 -20.34 -40.83
CA LYS A 89 9.78 -21.36 -41.55
C LYS A 89 8.30 -21.28 -41.14
N THR A 90 7.43 -21.17 -42.13
CA THR A 90 5.97 -21.24 -42.03
C THR A 90 5.55 -22.53 -41.32
N VAL A 91 4.85 -22.39 -40.19
CA VAL A 91 4.27 -23.52 -39.45
C VAL A 91 2.94 -23.92 -40.10
N ASP A 92 2.81 -25.25 -40.28
CA ASP A 92 1.73 -26.00 -40.91
C ASP A 92 0.32 -25.48 -40.57
N SER A 93 -0.50 -25.27 -41.62
CA SER A 93 -1.85 -24.72 -41.56
C SER A 93 -2.89 -25.61 -40.85
N ASN A 94 -2.49 -26.76 -40.32
CA ASN A 94 -3.36 -27.65 -39.55
C ASN A 94 -3.25 -27.51 -38.02
N LEU A 95 -2.47 -26.55 -37.50
CA LEU A 95 -2.33 -26.37 -36.06
C LEU A 95 -3.29 -25.29 -35.51
N PRO A 96 -4.12 -25.58 -34.49
CA PRO A 96 -5.00 -24.59 -33.85
C PRO A 96 -4.23 -23.33 -33.41
N SER A 97 -4.87 -22.17 -33.54
CA SER A 97 -4.25 -20.85 -33.30
C SER A 97 -3.57 -20.73 -31.93
N PHE A 98 -4.13 -21.34 -30.89
CA PHE A 98 -3.56 -21.30 -29.54
C PHE A 98 -2.25 -22.09 -29.37
N LEU A 99 -1.92 -22.98 -30.31
CA LEU A 99 -0.69 -23.79 -30.27
C LEU A 99 0.40 -23.26 -31.20
N GLN A 100 0.11 -22.33 -32.10
CA GLN A 100 1.06 -21.86 -33.11
C GLN A 100 2.28 -21.16 -32.50
N ASP A 101 2.11 -20.50 -31.35
CA ASP A 101 3.16 -19.80 -30.61
C ASP A 101 3.78 -20.64 -29.47
N ASN A 102 3.53 -21.95 -29.42
CA ASN A 102 4.05 -22.78 -28.33
C ASN A 102 5.58 -22.99 -28.47
N PRO A 103 6.40 -22.45 -27.55
CA PRO A 103 7.86 -22.44 -27.66
C PRO A 103 8.49 -23.84 -27.56
N TRP A 104 7.73 -24.85 -27.12
CA TRP A 104 8.20 -26.22 -26.99
C TRP A 104 7.99 -27.08 -28.24
N LEU A 105 7.27 -26.59 -29.26
CA LEU A 105 7.01 -27.37 -30.49
C LEU A 105 8.30 -27.77 -31.21
N ALA A 106 9.30 -26.88 -31.25
CA ALA A 106 10.60 -27.16 -31.84
C ALA A 106 11.42 -28.19 -31.06
N VAL A 107 11.14 -28.35 -29.76
CA VAL A 107 11.80 -29.32 -28.88
C VAL A 107 11.12 -30.69 -28.99
N LEU A 108 9.79 -30.70 -29.04
CA LEU A 108 8.99 -31.92 -29.13
C LEU A 108 9.14 -32.61 -30.49
N SER A 109 9.26 -31.86 -31.59
CA SER A 109 9.48 -32.43 -32.93
C SER A 109 10.79 -33.20 -33.08
N LYS A 110 11.79 -32.89 -32.24
CA LYS A 110 13.11 -33.54 -32.26
C LYS A 110 13.17 -34.82 -31.41
N ARG A 111 12.21 -35.05 -30.51
CA ARG A 111 12.18 -36.22 -29.62
C ARG A 111 11.36 -37.40 -30.16
N GLY A 112 10.60 -37.19 -31.23
CA GLY A 112 9.70 -38.20 -31.82
C GLY A 112 10.29 -38.96 -33.01
N ARG A 113 11.62 -38.98 -33.20
CA ARG A 113 12.31 -39.82 -34.19
C ARG A 113 13.35 -40.69 -33.52
#